data_AF-A0A915HDI3-F1
#
_entry.id   AF-A0A915HDI3-F1
#
_cell.length_a   1.000
_cell.length_b   1.000
_cell.length_c   1.000
_cell.angle_alpha   90.00
_cell.angle_beta   90.00
_cell.angle_gamma   90.00
#
_symmetry.space_group_name_H-M   'P 1'
#
loop_
_entity.id
_entity.type
_entity.pdbx_description
1 polymer ?
#
loop_
_entity_poly.entity_id
_entity_poly.type
_entity_poly.pdbx_seq_one_letter_code
_entity_poly.pdbx_strand_id
1 'polypeptide(L)' 'MCALKLLLEWLKERGFNDHGLEIRQQSDDQRGVYSNCEISEQEIVLEIPEKLIITPVAAALSCPELKLAIT' A
#
# COMPACT_ATOMS: atom_id res chain seq x y z
N MET A 1 8.19 1.43 17.84
CA MET A 1 7.62 0.64 16.73
C MET A 1 8.04 1.26 15.41
N CYS A 2 8.47 0.46 14.42
CA CYS A 2 8.88 0.94 13.10
C CYS A 2 7.64 1.30 12.26
N ALA A 3 7.64 2.45 11.58
CA ALA A 3 6.51 2.93 10.78
C ALA A 3 6.08 1.93 9.68
N LEU A 4 7.03 1.18 9.13
CA LEU A 4 6.76 0.14 8.15
C LEU A 4 5.93 -1.01 8.72
N LYS A 5 6.23 -1.44 9.95
CA LYS A 5 5.48 -2.50 10.64
C LYS A 5 4.03 -2.08 10.86
N LEU A 6 3.84 -0.84 11.31
CA LEU A 6 2.52 -0.23 11.50
C LEU A 6 1.72 -0.18 10.19
N LEU A 7 2.35 0.22 9.08
CA LEU A 7 1.70 0.24 7.78
C LEU A 7 1.25 -1.16 7.35
N LEU A 8 2.12 -2.17 7.48
CA LEU A 8 1.78 -3.54 7.10
C LEU A 8 0.64 -4.12 7.94
N GLU A 9 0.65 -3.88 9.26
CA GLU A 9 -0.46 -4.25 10.14
C GLU A 9 -1.77 -3.57 9.70
N TRP A 10 -1.74 -2.24 9.46
CA TRP A 10 -2.89 -1.47 9.01
C TRP A 10 -3.46 -1.93 7.67
N LEU A 11 -2.59 -2.32 6.74
CA LEU A 11 -2.95 -2.85 5.42
C LEU A 11 -3.63 -4.21 5.56
N LYS A 12 -3.06 -5.13 6.35
CA LYS A 12 -3.60 -6.48 6.58
C LYS A 12 -5.01 -6.44 7.19
N GLU A 13 -5.23 -5.56 8.17
CA GLU A 13 -6.55 -5.32 8.76
C GLU A 13 -7.62 -4.91 7.74
N ARG A 14 -7.21 -4.34 6.60
CA ARG A 14 -8.11 -3.85 5.56
C ARG A 14 -8.18 -4.76 4.34
N GLY A 15 -7.62 -5.96 4.41
CA GLY A 15 -7.71 -6.98 3.37
C GLY A 15 -6.58 -6.94 2.35
N PHE A 16 -5.46 -6.28 2.68
CA PHE A 16 -4.23 -6.44 1.89
C PHE A 16 -3.66 -7.84 2.10
N ASN A 17 -3.35 -8.53 1.00
CA ASN A 17 -2.69 -9.83 1.01
C ASN A 17 -1.31 -9.71 0.38
N ASP A 18 -0.27 -10.03 1.16
CA ASP A 18 1.12 -9.90 0.76
C ASP A 18 1.69 -11.13 0.05
N HIS A 19 1.00 -12.28 -0.03
CA HIS A 19 1.43 -13.50 -0.78
C HIS A 19 2.93 -13.85 -0.66
N GLY A 20 3.53 -13.71 0.53
CA GLY A 20 4.97 -14.00 0.72
C GLY A 20 5.93 -12.88 0.30
N LEU A 21 5.41 -11.68 0.05
CA LEU A 21 6.21 -10.49 -0.17
C LEU A 21 6.72 -9.91 1.15
N GLU A 22 8.00 -9.58 1.18
CA GLU A 22 8.69 -8.95 2.30
C GLU A 22 9.31 -7.63 1.86
N ILE A 23 9.11 -6.59 2.66
CA ILE A 23 9.80 -5.32 2.45
C ILE A 23 11.15 -5.39 3.14
N ARG A 24 12.23 -5.28 2.36
CA ARG A 24 13.60 -5.29 2.88
C ARG A 24 14.29 -3.97 2.53
N GLN A 25 15.14 -3.52 3.44
CA GLN A 25 16.03 -2.39 3.20
C GLN A 25 17.34 -2.93 2.63
N GLN A 26 17.68 -2.53 1.41
CA GLN A 26 18.89 -2.97 0.70
C GLN A 26 20.05 -2.00 0.94
N SER A 27 19.75 -0.72 1.15
CA SER A 27 20.68 0.33 1.59
C SER A 27 19.91 1.46 2.31
N ASP A 28 20.61 2.48 2.81
CA ASP A 28 19.98 3.63 3.49
C ASP A 28 18.91 4.32 2.62
N ASP A 29 19.12 4.36 1.31
CA ASP A 29 18.22 5.02 0.35
C ASP A 29 17.34 4.05 -0.46
N GLN A 30 17.49 2.73 -0.29
CA GLN A 30 16.76 1.75 -1.08
C GLN A 30 15.99 0.76 -0.20
N ARG A 31 14.66 0.88 -0.25
CA ARG A 31 13.72 -0.13 0.25
C ARG A 31 13.02 -0.75 -0.95
N GLY A 32 12.96 -2.08 -0.97
CA GLY A 32 12.34 -2.84 -2.04
C GLY A 32 11.38 -3.89 -1.48
N VAL A 33 10.54 -4.42 -2.37
CA VAL A 33 9.66 -5.56 -2.10
C VAL A 33 10.33 -6.79 -2.71
N TYR A 34 10.44 -7.84 -1.91
CA TYR A 34 11.11 -9.09 -2.27
C TYR A 34 10.17 -10.25 -2.06
N SER A 35 10.20 -11.24 -2.94
CA SER A 35 9.49 -12.49 -2.71
C SER A 35 10.31 -13.41 -1.80
N ASN A 36 9.64 -14.11 -0.89
CA ASN A 36 10.21 -15.26 -0.19
C ASN A 36 9.84 -16.61 -0.82
N CYS A 37 9.08 -16.58 -1.92
CA CYS A 37 8.66 -17.75 -2.70
C CYS A 37 8.95 -17.57 -4.22
N GLU A 38 8.89 -18.67 -4.97
CA GLU A 38 8.89 -18.61 -6.42
C GLU A 38 7.58 -17.99 -6.92
N ILE A 39 7.68 -17.02 -7.82
CA ILE A 39 6.54 -16.34 -8.43
C ILE A 39 6.50 -16.73 -9.91
N SER A 40 5.33 -17.18 -10.37
CA SER A 40 5.12 -17.48 -11.80
C SER A 40 4.84 -16.21 -12.60
N GLU A 41 5.17 -16.18 -13.90
CA GLU A 41 5.05 -14.97 -14.75
C GLU A 41 3.64 -14.36 -14.83
N GLN A 42 2.58 -15.12 -14.50
CA GLN A 42 1.18 -14.69 -14.55
C GLN A 42 0.49 -14.67 -13.19
N GLU A 43 1.25 -14.84 -12.10
CA GLU A 43 0.70 -14.89 -10.76
C GLU A 43 0.38 -13.48 -10.24
N ILE A 44 -0.84 -13.28 -9.76
CA ILE A 44 -1.24 -12.05 -9.08
C ILE A 44 -0.73 -12.13 -7.63
N VAL A 45 0.41 -11.52 -7.37
CA VAL A 45 1.07 -11.55 -6.04
C VAL A 45 0.73 -10.36 -5.16
N LEU A 46 0.12 -9.31 -5.72
CA LEU A 46 -0.21 -8.10 -4.99
C LEU A 46 -1.55 -7.54 -5.48
N GLU A 47 -2.52 -7.47 -4.57
CA GLU A 47 -3.79 -6.79 -4.80
C GLU A 47 -3.95 -5.66 -3.78
N ILE A 48 -4.25 -4.45 -4.25
CA ILE A 48 -4.47 -3.28 -3.41
C ILE A 48 -5.94 -2.85 -3.55
N PRO A 49 -6.76 -3.04 -2.51
CA PRO A 49 -8.12 -2.53 -2.49
C PRO A 49 -8.15 -1.00 -2.68
N GLU A 50 -9.06 -0.50 -3.52
CA GLU A 50 -9.19 0.93 -3.84
C GLU A 50 -9.32 1.81 -2.59
N LYS A 51 -10.02 1.31 -1.55
CA LYS A 51 -10.18 1.99 -0.25
C LYS A 51 -8.87 2.30 0.48
N LEU A 52 -7.75 1.68 0.09
CA LEU A 52 -6.42 1.94 0.65
C LEU A 52 -5.68 3.04 -0.10
N ILE A 53 -6.19 3.45 -1.25
CA ILE A 53 -5.59 4.47 -2.11
C ILE A 53 -6.08 5.83 -1.64
N ILE A 54 -5.14 6.72 -1.34
CA ILE A 54 -5.46 8.13 -1.09
C ILE A 54 -5.67 8.79 -2.45
N THR A 55 -6.91 9.12 -2.77
CA THR A 55 -7.29 9.77 -4.03
C THR A 55 -7.69 11.23 -3.78
N PRO A 56 -7.63 12.11 -4.81
CA PRO A 56 -8.16 13.47 -4.71
C PRO A 56 -9.63 13.51 -4.30
N VAL A 57 -10.41 12.51 -4.73
CA VAL A 57 -11.82 12.34 -4.34
C VAL A 57 -11.93 12.06 -2.84
N ALA A 58 -11.14 11.14 -2.30
CA ALA A 58 -11.11 10.85 -0.86
C ALA A 58 -10.69 12.06 -0.02
N ALA A 59 -9.74 12.86 -0.52
CA ALA A 59 -9.31 14.11 0.11
C ALA A 59 -10.43 15.17 0.11
N ALA A 60 -11.12 15.35 -1.02
CA ALA A 60 -12.24 16.30 -1.13
C ALA A 60 -13.46 15.91 -0.27
N LEU A 61 -13.69 14.61 -0.05
CA LEU A 61 -14.73 14.11 0.86
C LEU A 61 -14.37 14.34 2.33
N SER A 62 -13.07 14.31 2.66
CA SER A 62 -12.55 14.46 4.03
C SER A 62 -12.32 15.92 4.42
N CYS A 63 -12.17 16.82 3.44
CA CYS A 63 -11.97 18.25 3.62
C CYS A 63 -13.02 19.04 2.84
N PRO A 64 -14.15 19.42 3.47
CA PRO A 64 -15.25 20.14 2.79
C PRO A 64 -14.79 21.44 2.10
N GLU A 65 -13.73 22.07 2.60
CA GLU A 65 -13.15 23.31 2.07
C GLU A 65 -12.44 23.12 0.71
N LEU A 66 -12.07 21.89 0.36
CA LEU A 66 -11.44 21.55 -0.93
C LEU A 66 -12.45 21.23 -2.05
N LYS A 67 -13.77 21.28 -1.77
CA LYS A 67 -14.83 21.00 -2.77
C LYS A 67 -14.85 21.94 -3.98
N LEU A 68 -14.15 23.08 -3.92
CA LEU A 68 -14.18 24.13 -4.95
C LEU A 68 -13.17 23.95 -6.10
N ALA A 69 -12.31 22.93 -6.07
CA ALA A 69 -11.27 22.75 -7.10
C ALA A 69 -11.54 21.61 -8.11
N ILE A 70 -12.68 20.91 -8.00
CA ILE A 70 -13.07 19.83 -8.91
C ILE A 70 -14.32 20.30 -9.68
N THR A 71 -14.13 21.23 -10.62
CA THR A 71 -15.09 21.48 -11.72
C THR A 71 -14.32 21.58 -13.01
#